data_AF-A0AAU9F1J1-F1
#
_entry.id   AF-A0AAU9F1J1-F1
#
_cell.length_a   1.000
_cell.length_b   1.000
_cell.length_c   1.000
_cell.angle_alpha   90.00
_cell.angle_beta   90.00
_cell.angle_gamma   90.00
#
_symmetry.space_group_name_H-M   'P 1'
#
loop_
_entity.id
_entity.type
_entity.pdbx_description
1 polymer ?
#
loop_
_entity_poly.entity_id
_entity_poly.type
_entity_poly.pdbx_seq_one_letter_code
_entity_poly.pdbx_strand_id
1 'polypeptide(L)'
;MDVAVAWENLVQAIAAIEGGEGDWEILAATCMAAMEILLEYPPEEVLEVIEASDMPTRATVSWLAWEGSKLGGPNAERSRGLAACWQQANPGRELIAAPAGASQQPMILQ
;
A
#
# COMPACT_ATOMS: atom_id res chain seq x y z
N MET A 1 -2.97 12.96 -12.35
CA MET A 1 -3.97 12.05 -11.75
C MET A 1 -4.16 12.48 -10.30
N ASP A 2 -5.36 12.34 -9.76
CA ASP A 2 -5.68 12.69 -8.37
C ASP A 2 -5.30 11.52 -7.43
N VAL A 3 -4.84 11.80 -6.22
CA VAL A 3 -4.50 10.79 -5.21
C VAL A 3 -5.71 9.90 -4.87
N ALA A 4 -6.92 10.46 -4.90
CA ALA A 4 -8.16 9.71 -4.71
C ALA A 4 -8.37 8.66 -5.80
N VAL A 5 -8.07 9.00 -7.06
CA VAL A 5 -8.16 8.07 -8.19
C VAL A 5 -7.07 6.99 -8.10
N ALA A 6 -5.86 7.35 -7.69
CA ALA A 6 -4.79 6.37 -7.47
C ALA A 6 -5.16 5.36 -6.36
N TRP A 7 -5.78 5.84 -5.27
CA TRP A 7 -6.30 5.01 -4.20
C TRP A 7 -7.43 4.08 -4.67
N GLU A 8 -8.43 4.61 -5.38
CA GLU A 8 -9.52 3.81 -5.94
C GLU A 8 -9.02 2.70 -6.87
N ASN A 9 -8.03 3.01 -7.73
CA ASN A 9 -7.41 2.03 -8.61
C ASN A 9 -6.74 0.89 -7.82
N LEU A 10 -6.04 1.21 -6.72
CA LEU A 10 -5.45 0.19 -5.86
C LEU A 10 -6.52 -0.67 -5.19
N VAL A 11 -7.58 -0.07 -4.64
CA VAL A 11 -8.69 -0.79 -4.02
C VAL A 11 -9.37 -1.73 -5.02
N GLN A 12 -9.62 -1.27 -6.24
CA GLN A 12 -10.20 -2.09 -7.30
C GLN A 12 -9.28 -3.25 -7.70
N ALA A 13 -7.96 -3.01 -7.78
CA ALA A 13 -7.00 -4.06 -8.09
C ALA A 13 -6.95 -5.15 -7.00
N ILE A 14 -7.01 -4.75 -5.72
CA ILE A 14 -7.10 -5.68 -4.58
C ILE A 14 -8.41 -6.49 -4.67
N ALA A 15 -9.54 -5.83 -4.90
CA ALA A 15 -10.84 -6.50 -5.01
C ALA A 15 -10.88 -7.51 -6.17
N ALA A 16 -10.21 -7.21 -7.29
CA ALA A 16 -10.10 -8.14 -8.42
C ALA A 16 -9.29 -9.39 -8.06
N ILE A 17 -8.20 -9.25 -7.29
CA ILE A 17 -7.44 -10.38 -6.76
C ILE A 17 -8.31 -11.25 -5.83
N GLU A 18 -9.05 -10.62 -4.90
CA GLU A 18 -9.91 -11.31 -3.95
C GLU A 18 -11.10 -12.02 -4.63
N GLY A 19 -11.61 -11.47 -5.74
CA GLY A 19 -12.67 -12.07 -6.53
C GLY A 19 -12.27 -13.37 -7.23
N GLY A 20 -10.97 -13.63 -7.41
CA GLY A 20 -10.46 -14.88 -7.99
C GLY A 20 -10.79 -15.09 -9.48
N GLU A 21 -11.29 -14.06 -10.17
CA GLU A 21 -11.62 -14.09 -11.59
C GLU A 21 -10.48 -13.48 -12.41
N GLY A 22 -9.71 -14.30 -13.12
CA GLY A 22 -8.68 -13.84 -14.04
C GLY A 22 -7.33 -14.51 -13.84
N ASP A 23 -6.32 -14.01 -14.56
CA ASP A 23 -4.95 -14.47 -14.44
C ASP A 23 -4.29 -13.82 -13.21
N TRP A 24 -3.88 -14.66 -12.25
CA TRP A 24 -3.24 -14.21 -11.01
C TRP A 24 -2.01 -13.32 -11.28
N GLU A 25 -1.20 -13.65 -12.28
CA GLU A 25 0.01 -12.90 -12.58
C GLU A 25 -0.32 -11.49 -13.07
N ILE A 26 -1.34 -11.38 -13.90
CA ILE A 26 -1.80 -10.08 -14.41
C ILE A 26 -2.42 -9.25 -13.28
N LEU A 27 -3.26 -9.86 -12.44
CA LEU A 27 -3.96 -9.17 -11.36
C LEU A 27 -2.98 -8.65 -10.31
N ALA A 28 -2.04 -9.47 -9.87
CA ALA A 28 -1.07 -9.02 -8.87
C ALA A 28 -0.04 -8.03 -9.47
N ALA A 29 0.35 -8.14 -10.75
CA ALA A 29 1.15 -7.10 -11.41
C ALA A 29 0.40 -5.75 -11.47
N THR A 30 -0.91 -5.79 -11.76
CA THR A 30 -1.78 -4.61 -11.78
C THR A 30 -1.88 -3.97 -10.39
N CYS A 31 -2.04 -4.78 -9.35
CA CYS A 31 -2.06 -4.29 -7.96
C CYS A 31 -0.73 -3.66 -7.54
N MET A 32 0.40 -4.26 -7.91
CA MET A 32 1.71 -3.67 -7.60
C MET A 32 1.90 -2.33 -8.34
N ALA A 33 1.53 -2.25 -9.62
CA ALA A 33 1.60 -1.00 -10.38
C ALA A 33 0.70 0.10 -9.77
N ALA A 34 -0.52 -0.25 -9.34
CA ALA A 34 -1.40 0.69 -8.66
C ALA A 34 -0.82 1.19 -7.32
N MET A 35 -0.14 0.31 -6.58
CA MET A 35 0.57 0.68 -5.35
C MET A 35 1.75 1.61 -5.64
N GLU A 36 2.56 1.31 -6.66
CA GLU A 36 3.67 2.18 -7.07
C GLU A 36 3.18 3.58 -7.37
N ILE A 37 2.13 3.69 -8.18
CA ILE A 37 1.47 4.94 -8.54
C ILE A 37 0.98 5.68 -7.28
N LEU A 38 0.33 4.99 -6.34
CA LEU A 38 -0.15 5.62 -5.11
C LEU A 38 1.02 6.18 -4.27
N LEU A 39 2.12 5.44 -4.18
CA LEU A 39 3.30 5.84 -3.41
C LEU A 39 4.07 7.00 -4.05
N GLU A 40 3.81 7.38 -5.30
CA GLU A 40 4.39 8.58 -5.91
C GLU A 40 3.84 9.89 -5.35
N TYR A 41 2.68 9.85 -4.70
CA TYR A 41 2.06 11.02 -4.08
C TYR A 41 2.68 11.35 -2.72
N PRO A 42 2.56 12.60 -2.25
CA PRO A 42 2.98 12.99 -0.90
C PRO A 42 2.36 12.08 0.18
N PRO A 43 3.15 11.61 1.17
CA PRO A 43 2.66 10.76 2.25
C PRO A 43 1.43 11.29 2.99
N GLU A 44 1.35 12.61 3.17
CA GLU A 44 0.24 13.30 3.81
C GLU A 44 -1.05 13.15 2.99
N GLU A 45 -0.98 13.36 1.67
CA GLU A 45 -2.12 13.22 0.77
C GLU A 45 -2.62 11.76 0.72
N VAL A 46 -1.69 10.80 0.69
CA VAL A 46 -2.04 9.37 0.73
C VAL A 46 -2.71 9.02 2.06
N LEU A 47 -2.19 9.53 3.18
CA LEU A 47 -2.77 9.29 4.49
C LEU A 47 -4.18 9.89 4.61
N GLU A 48 -4.39 11.12 4.14
CA GLU A 48 -5.70 11.78 4.14
C GLU A 48 -6.75 10.96 3.39
N VAL A 49 -6.41 10.42 2.21
CA VAL A 49 -7.33 9.58 1.44
C VAL A 49 -7.63 8.26 2.16
N ILE A 50 -6.65 7.64 2.80
CA ILE A 50 -6.86 6.42 3.59
C ILE A 50 -7.76 6.70 4.80
N GLU A 51 -7.54 7.81 5.50
CA GLU A 51 -8.34 8.23 6.67
C GLU A 51 -9.78 8.59 6.29
N ALA A 52 -10.00 9.11 5.09
CA ALA A 52 -11.32 9.38 4.54
C ALA A 52 -12.04 8.13 4.00
N SER A 53 -11.33 7.00 3.86
CA SER A 53 -11.89 5.75 3.35
C SER A 53 -12.59 4.93 4.46
N ASP A 54 -13.39 3.94 4.06
CA ASP A 54 -13.99 2.98 4.98
C ASP A 54 -13.00 1.91 5.49
N MET A 55 -11.72 1.97 5.08
CA MET A 55 -10.71 1.00 5.46
C MET A 55 -10.09 1.31 6.83
N PRO A 56 -9.70 0.30 7.64
CA PRO A 56 -9.01 0.54 8.90
C PRO A 56 -7.61 1.16 8.69
N THR A 57 -7.48 2.49 8.88
CA THR A 57 -6.28 3.28 8.57
C THR A 57 -4.97 2.63 9.04
N ARG A 58 -4.89 2.23 10.31
CA ARG A 58 -3.67 1.62 10.87
C ARG A 58 -3.27 0.34 10.11
N ALA A 59 -4.25 -0.51 9.79
CA ALA A 59 -3.98 -1.75 9.08
C ALA A 59 -3.56 -1.47 7.63
N THR A 60 -4.26 -0.57 6.94
CA THR A 60 -3.94 -0.13 5.58
C THR A 60 -2.53 0.45 5.48
N VAL A 61 -2.17 1.38 6.37
CA VAL A 61 -0.83 1.98 6.40
C VAL A 61 0.23 0.92 6.71
N SER A 62 -0.03 0.03 7.66
CA SER A 62 0.91 -1.06 7.99
C SER A 62 1.16 -1.97 6.79
N TRP A 63 0.10 -2.30 6.05
CA TRP A 63 0.19 -3.12 4.84
C TRP A 63 0.93 -2.41 3.70
N LEU A 64 0.57 -1.15 3.41
CA LEU A 64 1.26 -0.33 2.40
C LEU A 64 2.75 -0.12 2.72
N ALA A 65 3.08 0.13 3.99
CA ALA A 65 4.45 0.26 4.44
C ALA A 65 5.24 -1.05 4.21
N TRP A 66 4.61 -2.19 4.52
CA TRP A 66 5.22 -3.50 4.35
C TRP A 66 5.36 -3.90 2.87
N GLU A 67 4.29 -3.90 2.08
CA GLU A 67 4.35 -4.25 0.65
C GLU A 67 5.21 -3.27 -0.14
N GLY A 68 5.06 -1.96 0.11
CA GLY A 68 5.85 -0.92 -0.54
C GLY A 68 7.34 -1.04 -0.26
N SER A 69 7.74 -1.59 0.90
CA SER A 69 9.15 -1.85 1.21
C SER A 69 9.77 -2.93 0.30
N LYS A 70 8.96 -3.87 -0.20
CA LYS A 70 9.43 -4.99 -1.05
C LYS A 70 9.66 -4.58 -2.49
N LEU A 71 9.01 -3.50 -2.93
CA LEU A 71 9.20 -2.91 -4.26
C LEU A 71 10.61 -2.36 -4.47
N GLY A 72 11.34 -2.08 -3.39
CA GLY A 72 12.70 -1.56 -3.45
C GLY A 72 12.78 -0.13 -4.00
N GLY A 73 14.02 0.34 -4.20
CA GLY A 73 14.30 1.65 -4.79
C GLY A 73 13.56 2.82 -4.10
N PRO A 74 13.07 3.81 -4.87
CA PRO A 74 12.31 4.95 -4.34
C PRO A 74 11.03 4.55 -3.61
N ASN A 75 10.40 3.42 -3.97
CA ASN A 75 9.14 2.98 -3.36
C ASN A 75 9.34 2.54 -1.91
N ALA A 76 10.49 1.94 -1.58
CA ALA A 76 10.85 1.61 -0.20
C ALA A 76 11.14 2.85 0.65
N GLU A 77 11.52 3.98 0.06
CA GLU A 77 11.65 5.27 0.75
C GLU A 77 10.27 5.93 0.96
N ARG A 78 9.45 5.95 -0.09
CA ARG A 78 8.08 6.48 -0.05
C ARG A 78 7.21 5.76 0.96
N SER A 79 7.27 4.43 1.00
CA SER A 79 6.51 3.62 1.96
C SER A 79 6.93 3.86 3.42
N ARG A 80 8.24 4.09 3.66
CA ARG A 80 8.74 4.54 4.98
C ARG A 80 8.28 5.95 5.32
N GLY A 81 8.19 6.84 4.34
CA GLY A 81 7.61 8.18 4.50
C GLY A 81 6.16 8.13 4.97
N LEU A 82 5.33 7.29 4.34
CA LEU A 82 3.95 7.05 4.76
C LEU A 82 3.85 6.51 6.19
N ALA A 83 4.66 5.51 6.52
CA ALA A 83 4.74 4.97 7.88
C ALA A 83 5.09 6.05 8.92
N ALA A 84 6.10 6.87 8.62
CA ALA A 84 6.55 7.94 9.50
C ALA A 84 5.47 9.04 9.66
N CYS A 85 4.80 9.42 8.57
CA CYS A 85 3.70 10.39 8.58
C CYS A 85 2.58 9.93 9.53
N TRP A 86 2.12 8.69 9.40
CA TRP A 86 1.09 8.14 10.28
C TRP A 86 1.54 8.08 11.75
N GLN A 87 2.80 7.68 12.01
CA GLN A 87 3.35 7.61 13.38
C GLN A 87 3.48 8.99 14.03
N GLN A 88 3.80 10.03 13.26
CA GLN A 88 3.83 11.41 13.77
C GLN A 88 2.43 11.88 14.19
N ALA A 89 1.40 11.54 13.42
CA ALA A 89 0.00 11.84 13.76
C ALA A 89 -0.54 10.97 14.91
N ASN A 90 0.06 9.81 15.17
CA ASN A 90 -0.40 8.81 16.14
C ASN A 90 0.70 8.43 17.15
N PRO A 91 1.15 9.37 18.01
CA PRO A 91 2.25 9.13 18.93
C PRO A 91 1.95 7.97 19.89
N GLY A 92 2.92 7.08 20.07
CA GLY A 92 2.81 5.91 20.95
C GLY A 92 2.04 4.74 20.34
N ARG A 93 1.59 4.83 19.08
CA ARG A 93 0.99 3.70 18.35
C ARG A 93 1.99 3.11 17.36
N GLU A 94 2.19 1.81 17.44
CA GLU A 94 3.05 1.08 16.51
C GLU A 94 2.26 0.58 15.30
N LEU A 95 2.92 0.49 14.15
CA LEU A 95 2.38 -0.23 13.00
C LEU A 95 2.28 -1.72 13.30
N ILE A 96 1.41 -2.40 12.57
CA ILE A 96 1.24 -3.85 12.69
C ILE A 96 2.45 -4.51 12.03
N ALA A 97 3.20 -5.31 12.79
CA ALA A 97 4.31 -6.07 12.26
C ALA A 97 3.82 -7.10 11.24
N ALA A 98 4.62 -7.32 10.19
CA ALA A 98 4.36 -8.40 9.24
C ALA A 98 4.33 -9.76 9.97
N PRO A 99 3.48 -10.72 9.53
CA PRO A 99 3.46 -12.05 10.10
C PRO A 99 4.83 -12.75 10.05
N ALA A 100 5.13 -13.57 11.06
CA ALA A 100 6.35 -14.37 11.05
C ALA A 100 6.36 -15.32 9.84
N GLY A 101 7.45 -15.33 9.08
CA GLY A 101 7.60 -16.14 7.87
C GLY A 101 6.96 -15.55 6.61
N ALA A 102 6.44 -14.31 6.66
CA ALA A 102 5.91 -13.65 5.47
C ALA A 102 7.02 -13.37 4.44
N SER A 103 6.68 -13.54 3.16
CA SER A 103 7.61 -13.34 2.05
C SER A 103 8.16 -11.92 2.03
N GLN A 104 9.47 -11.79 1.77
CA GLN A 104 10.15 -10.52 1.55
C GLN A 104 10.10 -10.09 0.07
N GLN A 105 9.58 -10.95 -0.81
CA GLN A 105 9.39 -10.62 -2.22
C GLN A 105 8.03 -9.91 -2.41
N PRO A 106 7.94 -8.92 -3.32
CA PRO A 106 6.67 -8.34 -3.70
C PRO A 106 5.72 -9.42 -4.22
N MET A 107 4.41 -9.17 -4.14
CA MET A 107 3.41 -10.16 -4.60
C MET A 107 3.69 -10.64 -6.03
N ILE A 108 4.22 -9.74 -6.89
CA ILE A 108 4.84 -10.07 -8.17
C ILE A 108 6.00 -9.10 -8.44
N LEU A 109 7.12 -9.65 -8.96
CA LEU A 109 8.08 -9.10 -9.93
C LEU A 109 9.24 -10.11 -10.08
N GLN A 110 9.28 -10.87 -11.19
CA GLN A 110 10.47 -11.61 -11.67
C GLN A 110 11.07 -10.90 -12.88
#